data_AF-T0Z0A0-F1
#
_entry.id   AF-T0Z0A0-F1
#
_cell.length_a   1.000
_cell.length_b   1.000
_cell.length_c   1.000
_cell.angle_alpha   90.00
_cell.angle_beta   90.00
_cell.angle_gamma   90.00
#
_symmetry.space_group_name_H-M   'P 1'
#
loop_
_entity.id
_entity.type
_entity.pdbx_description
1 polymer ?
#
loop_
_entity_poly.entity_id
_entity_poly.type
_entity_poly.pdbx_seq_one_letter_code
_entity_poly.pdbx_strand_id
1 'polypeptide(L)'
;MVVIKLADYPEKMKTMRERIDQELASFLDSKVNESIDPVVRSIVQLIRTFTLSGGKRLRPIFTVTGYSLFSKPNNRIYRAALSTEISQTYFLIQDDIMDQSLVREG
;
A
#
# COMPACT_ATOMS: atom_id res chain seq x y z
N MET A 1 -12.46 12.33 -22.09
CA MET A 1 -13.10 12.07 -20.79
C MET A 1 -13.49 10.60 -20.75
N VAL A 2 -12.84 9.78 -19.94
CA VAL A 2 -13.19 8.35 -19.82
C VAL A 2 -14.44 8.25 -18.96
N VAL A 3 -15.60 8.06 -19.58
CA VAL A 3 -16.85 7.81 -18.85
C VAL A 3 -16.83 6.34 -18.42
N ILE A 4 -16.46 6.09 -17.17
CA ILE A 4 -16.54 4.76 -16.56
C ILE A 4 -17.99 4.59 -16.12
N LYS A 5 -18.68 3.53 -16.59
CA LYS A 5 -20.02 3.22 -16.06
C LYS A 5 -19.86 2.77 -14.61
N LEU A 6 -20.78 3.17 -13.74
CA LEU A 6 -20.76 2.81 -12.32
C LEU A 6 -20.62 1.29 -12.09
N ALA A 7 -21.17 0.47 -13.00
CA ALA A 7 -21.08 -0.98 -12.97
C ALA A 7 -19.64 -1.54 -13.14
N ASP A 8 -18.72 -0.80 -13.74
CA ASP A 8 -17.35 -1.27 -14.03
C ASP A 8 -16.35 -0.97 -12.90
N TYR A 9 -16.77 -0.21 -11.88
CA TYR A 9 -15.90 0.22 -10.78
C TYR A 9 -15.37 -0.92 -9.90
N PRO A 10 -16.17 -1.93 -9.51
CA PRO A 10 -15.67 -3.03 -8.68
C PRO A 10 -14.48 -3.74 -9.32
N GLU A 11 -14.59 -4.07 -10.62
CA GLU A 11 -13.52 -4.76 -11.34
C GLU A 11 -12.30 -3.85 -11.51
N LYS A 12 -12.52 -2.57 -11.86
CA LYS A 12 -11.42 -1.61 -11.98
C LYS A 12 -10.67 -1.41 -10.65
N MET A 13 -11.38 -1.31 -9.54
CA MET A 13 -10.78 -1.19 -8.21
C MET A 13 -10.00 -2.46 -7.84
N LYS A 14 -10.52 -3.64 -8.19
CA LYS A 14 -9.82 -4.91 -8.00
C LYS A 14 -8.50 -4.94 -8.78
N THR A 15 -8.51 -4.61 -10.07
CA THR A 15 -7.29 -4.53 -10.89
C THR A 15 -6.29 -3.52 -10.34
N MET A 16 -6.76 -2.35 -9.89
CA MET A 16 -5.89 -1.34 -9.28
C MET A 16 -5.27 -1.85 -7.97
N ARG A 17 -6.06 -2.52 -7.13
CA ARG A 17 -5.60 -3.12 -5.88
C ARG A 17 -4.52 -4.16 -6.13
N GLU A 18 -4.76 -5.11 -7.03
CA GLU A 18 -3.79 -6.16 -7.38
C GLU A 18 -2.46 -5.57 -7.86
N ARG A 19 -2.54 -4.54 -8.71
CA ARG A 19 -1.35 -3.84 -9.17
C ARG A 19 -0.62 -3.11 -8.04
N ILE A 20 -1.35 -2.46 -7.14
CA ILE A 20 -0.76 -1.79 -5.97
C ILE A 20 -0.08 -2.82 -5.05
N ASP A 21 -0.72 -3.96 -4.79
CA ASP A 21 -0.16 -5.02 -3.96
C ASP A 21 1.13 -5.58 -4.58
N GLN A 22 1.18 -5.78 -5.90
CA GLN A 22 2.39 -6.20 -6.61
C GLN A 22 3.53 -5.18 -6.48
N GLU A 23 3.25 -3.90 -6.73
CA GLU A 23 4.26 -2.83 -6.62
C GLU A 23 4.75 -2.65 -5.17
N LEU A 24 3.85 -2.79 -4.20
CA LEU A 24 4.17 -2.69 -2.78
C LEU A 24 5.04 -3.87 -2.32
N ALA A 25 4.69 -5.09 -2.72
CA ALA A 25 5.48 -6.28 -2.44
C ALA A 25 6.88 -6.16 -3.04
N SER A 26 6.99 -5.77 -4.32
CA SER A 26 8.27 -5.57 -4.99
C SER A 26 9.14 -4.51 -4.29
N PHE A 27 8.54 -3.39 -3.88
CA PHE A 27 9.26 -2.35 -3.14
C PHE A 27 9.77 -2.84 -1.78
N LEU A 28 8.94 -3.53 -1.00
CA LEU A 28 9.31 -4.03 0.32
C LEU A 28 10.33 -5.18 0.23
N ASP A 29 10.21 -6.05 -0.78
CA ASP A 29 11.20 -7.08 -1.08
C ASP A 29 12.57 -6.47 -1.39
N SER A 30 12.60 -5.36 -2.15
CA SER A 30 13.85 -4.63 -2.40
C SER A 30 14.47 -4.15 -1.09
N LYS A 31 13.68 -3.62 -0.16
CA LYS A 31 14.18 -3.13 1.14
C LYS A 31 14.67 -4.26 2.05
N VAL A 32 14.03 -5.43 2.02
CA VAL A 32 14.53 -6.63 2.73
C VAL A 32 15.88 -7.08 2.16
N ASN A 33 16.06 -6.99 0.85
CA ASN A 33 17.30 -7.41 0.17
C ASN A 33 18.44 -6.40 0.30
N GLU A 34 18.14 -5.11 0.37
CA GLU A 34 19.10 -4.03 0.61
C GLU A 34 19.61 -4.01 2.08
N SER A 35 18.90 -4.67 3.01
CA SER A 35 19.25 -4.69 4.44
C SER A 35 20.37 -5.70 4.73
N ILE A 36 21.56 -5.18 5.05
CA ILE A 36 22.76 -5.99 5.37
C ILE A 36 22.71 -6.49 6.83
N ASP A 37 22.30 -5.62 7.76
CA ASP A 37 22.23 -5.95 9.17
C ASP A 37 21.07 -6.94 9.45
N PRO A 38 21.32 -8.07 10.14
CA PRO A 38 20.29 -9.08 10.41
C PRO A 38 19.10 -8.56 11.22
N VAL A 39 19.33 -7.63 12.16
CA VAL A 39 18.27 -7.04 12.99
C VAL A 39 17.41 -6.13 12.14
N VAL A 40 18.03 -5.22 11.37
CA VAL A 40 17.31 -4.35 10.43
C VAL A 40 16.50 -5.17 9.44
N ARG A 41 17.09 -6.22 8.87
CA ARG A 41 16.40 -7.11 7.93
C ARG A 41 15.15 -7.75 8.56
N SER A 42 15.26 -8.22 9.80
CA SER A 42 14.13 -8.82 10.53
C SER A 42 13.00 -7.80 10.77
N ILE A 43 13.36 -6.55 11.11
CA ILE A 43 12.38 -5.46 11.26
C ILE A 43 11.69 -5.15 9.94
N VAL A 44 12.44 -5.04 8.84
CA VAL A 44 11.86 -4.78 7.52
C VAL A 44 10.96 -5.94 7.06
N GLN A 45 11.31 -7.18 7.37
CA GLN A 45 10.44 -8.34 7.12
C GLN A 45 9.12 -8.28 7.92
N LEU A 46 9.18 -7.84 9.18
CA LEU A 46 7.98 -7.64 10.00
C LEU A 46 7.08 -6.55 9.41
N ILE A 47 7.65 -5.39 9.07
CA ILE A 47 6.93 -4.30 8.39
C ILE A 47 6.31 -4.80 7.10
N ARG A 48 7.08 -5.54 6.28
CA ARG A 48 6.59 -6.12 5.04
C ARG A 48 5.38 -7.02 5.28
N THR A 49 5.49 -7.93 6.23
CA THR A 49 4.42 -8.86 6.57
C THR A 49 3.18 -8.10 7.00
N PHE A 50 3.33 -7.15 7.92
CA PHE A 50 2.24 -6.30 8.41
C PHE A 50 1.56 -5.50 7.29
N THR A 51 2.34 -4.80 6.45
CA THR A 51 1.79 -4.01 5.33
C THR A 51 1.05 -4.88 4.30
N LEU A 52 1.54 -6.10 4.04
CA LEU A 52 0.94 -7.03 3.07
C LEU A 52 -0.17 -7.92 3.66
N SER A 53 -0.44 -7.86 4.97
CA SER A 53 -1.43 -8.70 5.66
C SER A 53 -2.88 -8.46 5.19
N GLY A 54 -3.12 -7.38 4.45
CA GLY A 54 -4.41 -7.08 3.86
C GLY A 54 -4.66 -5.58 3.75
N GLY A 55 -5.87 -5.23 3.32
CA GLY A 55 -6.30 -3.85 3.19
C GLY A 55 -7.10 -3.61 1.91
N LYS A 56 -8.00 -2.62 1.97
CA LYS A 56 -8.79 -2.20 0.80
C LYS A 56 -7.97 -1.36 -0.19
N ARG A 57 -6.76 -0.92 0.20
CA ARG A 57 -5.85 -0.06 -0.58
C ARG A 57 -6.52 1.22 -1.09
N LEU A 58 -7.49 1.75 -0.35
CA LEU A 58 -8.27 2.91 -0.79
C LEU A 58 -7.42 4.16 -0.97
N ARG A 59 -6.43 4.40 -0.09
CA ARG A 59 -5.54 5.57 -0.15
C ARG A 59 -4.71 5.63 -1.44
N PRO A 60 -3.97 4.56 -1.82
CA PRO A 60 -3.26 4.56 -3.09
C PRO A 60 -4.21 4.54 -4.29
N ILE A 61 -5.37 3.86 -4.21
CA ILE A 61 -6.38 3.89 -5.28
C ILE A 61 -6.88 5.31 -5.53
N PHE A 62 -7.22 6.07 -4.48
CA PHE A 62 -7.65 7.46 -4.61
C PHE A 62 -6.52 8.36 -5.13
N THR A 63 -5.29 8.11 -4.73
CA THR A 63 -4.12 8.85 -5.26
C THR A 63 -3.98 8.67 -6.78
N VAL A 64 -4.01 7.42 -7.26
CA VAL A 64 -3.93 7.12 -8.70
C VAL A 64 -5.16 7.64 -9.45
N THR A 65 -6.34 7.53 -8.85
CA THR A 65 -7.60 8.00 -9.46
C THR A 65 -7.61 9.52 -9.59
N GLY A 66 -7.19 10.26 -8.56
CA GLY A 66 -7.07 11.71 -8.61
C GLY A 66 -6.09 12.17 -9.69
N TYR A 67 -4.93 11.53 -9.81
CA TYR A 67 -3.99 11.78 -10.90
C TYR A 67 -4.61 11.52 -12.28
N SER A 68 -5.45 10.48 -12.38
CA SER A 68 -6.10 10.09 -13.64
C SER A 68 -7.03 11.15 -14.23
N LEU A 69 -7.47 12.11 -13.41
CA LEU A 69 -8.30 13.24 -13.85
C LEU A 69 -7.52 14.22 -14.74
N PHE A 70 -6.20 14.29 -14.57
CA PHE A 70 -5.33 15.24 -15.27
C PHE A 70 -4.39 14.56 -16.27
N SER A 71 -4.11 13.27 -16.11
CA SER A 71 -3.13 12.56 -16.94
C SER A 71 -3.35 11.04 -16.92
N LYS A 72 -2.91 10.33 -17.97
CA LYS A 72 -2.99 8.86 -18.00
C LYS A 72 -2.08 8.25 -16.90
N PRO A 73 -2.60 7.39 -16.00
CA PRO A 73 -1.77 6.72 -15.00
C PRO A 73 -0.65 5.89 -15.63
N ASN A 74 0.53 5.97 -15.03
CA ASN A 74 1.74 5.24 -15.41
C ASN A 74 2.43 4.66 -14.16
N ASN A 75 3.52 3.90 -14.33
CA ASN A 75 4.20 3.25 -13.21
C ASN A 75 4.68 4.23 -12.12
N ARG A 76 4.99 5.49 -12.49
CA ARG A 76 5.48 6.49 -11.53
C ARG A 76 4.41 6.88 -10.52
N ILE A 77 3.15 7.08 -10.96
CA ILE A 77 2.07 7.42 -10.02
C ILE A 77 1.71 6.22 -9.13
N TYR A 78 1.75 4.98 -9.64
CA TYR A 78 1.56 3.80 -8.79
C TYR A 78 2.64 3.70 -7.72
N ARG A 79 3.91 3.92 -8.09
CA ARG A 79 5.03 3.92 -7.14
C ARG A 79 4.93 5.07 -6.13
N ALA A 80 4.53 6.27 -6.56
CA ALA A 80 4.29 7.40 -5.67
C ALA A 80 3.14 7.13 -4.69
N ALA A 81 2.07 6.49 -5.15
CA ALA A 81 0.91 6.15 -4.34
C ALA A 81 1.24 5.18 -3.19
N LEU A 82 2.27 4.34 -3.32
CA LEU A 82 2.74 3.45 -2.24
C LEU A 82 3.10 4.21 -0.96
N SER A 83 3.57 5.46 -1.09
CA SER A 83 3.91 6.31 0.08
C SER A 83 2.72 6.48 1.02
N THR A 84 1.49 6.54 0.49
CA THR A 84 0.27 6.69 1.29
C THR A 84 -0.07 5.43 2.09
N GLU A 85 0.26 4.25 1.55
CA GLU A 85 0.04 2.97 2.22
C GLU A 85 1.13 2.71 3.27
N ILE A 86 2.39 3.03 2.96
CA ILE A 86 3.50 2.94 3.91
C ILE A 86 3.28 3.91 5.09
N SER A 87 2.83 5.13 4.82
CA SER A 87 2.48 6.09 5.87
C SER A 87 1.34 5.58 6.75
N GLN A 88 0.33 4.94 6.14
CA GLN A 88 -0.73 4.30 6.92
C GLN A 88 -0.19 3.18 7.81
N THR A 89 0.70 2.32 7.30
CA THR A 89 1.33 1.28 8.12
C THR A 89 2.01 1.89 9.34
N TYR A 90 2.76 2.98 9.16
CA TYR A 90 3.38 3.69 10.27
C TYR A 90 2.35 4.18 11.30
N PHE A 91 1.27 4.84 10.86
CA PHE A 91 0.24 5.33 11.77
C PHE A 91 -0.44 4.18 12.53
N LEU A 92 -0.74 3.07 11.87
CA LEU A 92 -1.29 1.90 12.54
C LEU A 92 -0.33 1.38 13.61
N ILE A 93 0.96 1.21 13.32
CA ILE A 93 1.93 0.72 14.30
C ILE A 93 2.05 1.68 15.50
N GLN A 94 2.04 2.99 15.26
CA GLN A 94 2.09 3.97 16.35
C GLN A 94 0.81 3.95 17.19
N ASP A 95 -0.37 3.85 16.56
CA ASP A 95 -1.65 3.72 17.27
C ASP A 95 -1.68 2.47 18.15
N ASP A 96 -1.15 1.33 17.68
CA ASP A 96 -1.03 0.08 18.47
C ASP A 96 -0.27 0.30 19.79
N ILE A 97 0.87 0.98 19.66
CA ILE A 97 1.79 1.24 20.77
C ILE A 97 1.16 2.22 21.75
N MET A 98 0.52 3.28 21.24
CA MET A 98 -0.15 4.30 22.07
C MET A 98 -1.35 3.71 22.82
N ASP A 99 -2.12 2.84 22.17
CA ASP A 99 -3.34 2.27 22.75
C ASP A 99 -3.06 1.17 23.78
N GLN A 100 -1.79 0.76 23.97
CA GLN A 100 -1.38 -0.39 24.81
C GLN A 100 -2.25 -1.63 24.57
N SER A 101 -2.76 -1.79 23.35
CA SER A 101 -3.68 -2.86 23.05
C SER A 101 -2.90 -4.16 23.04
N LEU A 102 -3.05 -4.97 24.09
CA LEU A 102 -2.45 -6.31 24.18
C LEU A 102 -2.94 -7.24 23.06
N VAL A 103 -4.02 -6.87 22.36
CA VAL A 103 -4.65 -7.60 21.25
C VAL A 103 -5.13 -6.57 20.23
N ARG A 104 -4.74 -6.73 18.95
CA ARG A 104 -5.28 -5.90 17.86
C ARG A 104 -6.20 -6.72 16.96
N GLU A 105 -7.30 -7.17 17.54
CA GLU A 105 -8.44 -7.84 16.90
C GLU A 105 -9.67 -7.58 17.81
N GLY A 106 -10.90 -7.42 17.34
CA GLY A 106 -11.39 -7.66 15.99
C GLY A 106 -11.16 -9.07 15.52
#